data_AF-A0A4Z2CCZ2-F1
#
_entry.id   AF-A0A4Z2CCZ2-F1
#
_cell.length_a   1.000
_cell.length_b   1.000
_cell.length_c   1.000
_cell.angle_alpha   90.00
_cell.angle_beta   90.00
_cell.angle_gamma   90.00
#
_symmetry.space_group_name_H-M   'P 1'
#
loop_
_entity.id
_entity.type
_entity.pdbx_description
1 polymer ?
#
loop_
_entity_poly.entity_id
_entity_poly.type
_entity_poly.pdbx_seq_one_letter_code
_entity_poly.pdbx_strand_id
1 'polypeptide(L)'
;MENLRSTKSLSKSDLGRGPNPEGMLVTTPEKWDVVTRKSVGDVALSQIVRLLILDEVHLLHEDRGPVLESLVARTLRQVESTQSMIRILGLSATLPNYLDVASFLHVNPYIGLFYFDSRFRPVPLGQTFVGIKSTNKIQQLHDMDEVCYNKVLEQVKAGHQVMVFVHARNATVRTAMGLIEMAKNRGETSFFQPEQGPDYGQCDKQLQRSRNKQMKEIFPEGFGIHHAGMLRSDRNLTGEHVLQRSHQGADLHCDPGLGSQPAGPRRHHQGH
;
A
#
# COMPACT_ATOMS: atom_id res chain seq x y z
N MET A 1 -15.47 -22.24 -8.94
CA MET A 1 -14.96 -22.19 -10.33
C MET A 1 -16.11 -21.75 -11.20
N GLU A 2 -15.81 -20.93 -12.21
CA GLU A 2 -16.75 -20.25 -13.11
C GLU A 2 -17.67 -19.19 -12.47
N ASN A 3 -17.28 -17.93 -12.60
CA ASN A 3 -18.02 -17.03 -13.48
C ASN A 3 -17.22 -15.74 -13.80
N LEU A 4 -16.89 -15.63 -15.09
CA LEU A 4 -16.57 -14.46 -15.91
C LEU A 4 -15.42 -13.55 -15.45
N ARG A 5 -14.19 -13.70 -15.99
CA ARG A 5 -13.84 -13.30 -17.38
C ARG A 5 -14.68 -12.11 -17.87
N SER A 6 -14.40 -10.93 -17.37
CA SER A 6 -14.58 -9.71 -18.16
C SER A 6 -13.21 -9.25 -18.64
N THR A 7 -12.73 -9.88 -19.71
CA THR A 7 -11.77 -9.24 -20.60
C THR A 7 -12.51 -8.10 -21.30
N LYS A 8 -12.61 -6.94 -20.65
CA LYS A 8 -12.85 -5.69 -21.37
C LYS A 8 -11.59 -5.42 -22.19
N SER A 9 -11.69 -5.66 -23.49
CA SER A 9 -10.89 -4.95 -24.48
C SER A 9 -11.02 -3.47 -24.16
N LEU A 10 -9.87 -2.78 -24.01
CA LEU A 10 -9.86 -1.33 -24.00
C LEU A 10 -10.39 -0.91 -25.37
N SER A 11 -11.66 -0.55 -25.42
CA SER A 11 -12.27 0.01 -26.62
C SER A 11 -12.03 1.52 -26.61
N LYS A 12 -11.84 2.12 -27.80
CA LYS A 12 -11.70 3.59 -27.95
C LYS A 12 -12.80 4.40 -27.23
N SER A 13 -13.95 3.78 -26.92
CA SER A 13 -15.06 4.37 -26.17
C SER A 13 -14.89 4.42 -24.65
N ASP A 14 -14.03 3.59 -24.04
CA ASP A 14 -13.77 3.64 -22.59
C ASP A 14 -12.80 4.78 -22.21
N LEU A 15 -12.14 5.40 -23.20
CA LEU A 15 -11.30 6.60 -23.03
C LEU A 15 -12.12 7.91 -22.96
N GLY A 16 -13.45 7.87 -23.07
CA GLY A 16 -14.29 9.06 -23.31
C GLY A 16 -15.26 9.48 -22.20
N ARG A 17 -15.22 8.91 -20.98
CA ARG A 17 -16.13 9.35 -19.89
C ARG A 17 -15.44 9.43 -18.53
N GLY A 18 -14.71 10.52 -18.35
CA GLY A 18 -14.23 11.05 -17.08
C GLY A 18 -13.55 12.39 -17.35
N PRO A 19 -13.54 13.35 -16.41
CA PRO A 19 -12.95 14.67 -16.62
C PRO A 19 -11.42 14.55 -16.52
N ASN A 20 -10.78 13.89 -17.49
CA ASN A 20 -9.33 13.86 -17.60
C ASN A 20 -8.93 14.65 -18.86
N PRO A 21 -7.91 15.52 -18.79
CA PRO A 21 -7.37 16.16 -19.97
C PRO A 21 -6.88 15.08 -20.93
N GLU A 22 -7.14 15.23 -22.23
CA GLU A 22 -7.05 14.23 -23.31
C GLU A 22 -5.62 13.66 -23.59
N GLY A 23 -4.70 13.66 -22.61
CA GLY A 23 -3.29 13.32 -22.79
C GLY A 23 -2.61 12.47 -21.70
N MET A 24 -3.33 11.95 -20.69
CA MET A 24 -2.73 11.15 -19.61
C MET A 24 -3.39 9.77 -19.44
N LEU A 25 -2.60 8.70 -19.55
CA LEU A 25 -3.01 7.31 -19.34
C LEU A 25 -2.34 6.75 -18.08
N VAL A 26 -3.14 6.25 -17.13
CA VAL A 26 -2.65 5.58 -15.92
C VAL A 26 -3.04 4.11 -15.99
N THR A 27 -2.06 3.21 -15.86
CA THR A 27 -2.25 1.76 -16.02
C THR A 27 -1.19 0.98 -15.25
N THR A 28 -1.47 -0.29 -14.92
CA THR A 28 -0.44 -1.18 -14.36
C THR A 28 0.52 -1.65 -15.46
N PRO A 29 1.75 -2.07 -15.09
CA PRO A 29 2.72 -2.65 -16.02
C PRO A 29 2.15 -3.80 -16.86
N GLU A 30 1.40 -4.73 -16.26
CA GLU A 30 0.83 -5.89 -16.97
C GLU A 30 -0.18 -5.46 -18.03
N LYS A 31 -1.03 -4.49 -17.68
CA LYS A 31 -2.05 -4.01 -18.60
C LYS A 31 -1.42 -3.25 -19.76
N TRP A 32 -0.38 -2.45 -19.50
CA TRP A 32 0.38 -1.78 -20.55
C TRP A 32 1.17 -2.74 -21.43
N ASP A 33 1.75 -3.79 -20.84
CA ASP A 33 2.48 -4.83 -21.57
C ASP A 33 1.56 -5.57 -22.54
N VAL A 34 0.34 -5.91 -22.12
CA VAL A 34 -0.67 -6.51 -23.01
C VAL A 34 -1.07 -5.58 -24.16
N VAL A 35 -1.24 -4.27 -23.90
CA VAL A 35 -1.60 -3.28 -24.93
C VAL A 35 -0.47 -3.16 -25.96
N THR A 36 0.76 -3.02 -25.49
CA THR A 36 1.94 -2.81 -26.36
C THR A 36 2.38 -4.08 -27.09
N ARG A 37 1.91 -5.28 -26.70
CA ARG A 37 2.10 -6.53 -27.45
C ARG A 37 1.13 -6.70 -28.64
N LYS A 38 -0.02 -6.03 -28.67
CA LYS A 38 -1.04 -6.21 -29.72
C LYS A 38 -0.78 -5.31 -30.94
N SER A 39 -0.23 -5.90 -32.00
CA SER A 39 0.31 -5.21 -33.18
C SER A 39 -0.72 -4.58 -34.14
N VAL A 40 -2.02 -4.81 -33.99
CA VAL A 40 -2.99 -4.59 -35.10
C VAL A 40 -4.01 -3.47 -34.85
N GLY A 41 -4.02 -2.81 -33.68
CA GLY A 41 -4.99 -1.74 -33.40
C GLY A 41 -4.49 -0.60 -32.51
N ASP A 42 -3.62 -0.91 -31.54
CA ASP A 42 -3.17 0.06 -30.53
C ASP A 42 -1.76 0.62 -30.80
N VAL A 43 -1.14 0.27 -31.93
CA VAL A 43 0.16 0.82 -32.38
C VAL A 43 0.10 2.34 -32.51
N ALA A 44 -1.07 2.88 -32.87
CA ALA A 44 -1.29 4.33 -32.90
C ALA A 44 -1.09 4.97 -31.52
N LEU A 45 -1.51 4.32 -30.43
CA LEU A 45 -1.35 4.86 -29.08
C LEU A 45 0.11 4.83 -28.64
N SER A 46 0.83 3.72 -28.86
CA SER A 46 2.24 3.63 -28.47
C SER A 46 3.13 4.59 -29.27
N GLN A 47 2.75 4.94 -30.50
CA GLN A 47 3.46 5.93 -31.33
C GLN A 47 3.25 7.38 -30.88
N ILE A 48 2.14 7.69 -30.21
CA ILE A 48 1.83 9.04 -29.71
C ILE A 48 2.54 9.31 -28.39
N VAL A 49 2.86 8.29 -27.61
CA VAL A 49 3.51 8.45 -26.29
C VAL A 49 4.87 9.13 -26.45
N ARG A 50 5.03 10.28 -25.78
CA ARG A 50 6.31 11.03 -25.69
C ARG A 50 6.95 10.97 -24.31
N LEU A 51 6.19 10.59 -23.29
CA LEU A 51 6.63 10.48 -21.90
C LEU A 51 6.07 9.18 -21.30
N LEU A 52 6.97 8.38 -20.74
CA LEU A 52 6.64 7.19 -19.97
C LEU A 52 7.13 7.39 -18.53
N ILE A 53 6.20 7.46 -17.59
CA ILE A 53 6.51 7.52 -16.16
C ILE A 53 6.37 6.11 -15.60
N LEU A 54 7.45 5.59 -15.03
CA LEU A 54 7.48 4.30 -14.34
C LEU A 54 7.53 4.60 -12.86
N ASP A 55 6.41 4.41 -12.19
CA ASP A 55 6.34 4.50 -10.75
C ASP A 55 6.77 3.17 -10.11
N GLU A 56 7.42 3.25 -8.95
CA GLU A 56 7.95 2.11 -8.21
C GLU A 56 8.88 1.18 -9.01
N VAL A 57 9.90 1.75 -9.66
CA VAL A 57 10.94 0.99 -10.39
C VAL A 57 11.67 -0.03 -9.49
N HIS A 58 11.64 0.14 -8.17
CA HIS A 58 12.15 -0.85 -7.22
C HIS A 58 11.50 -2.24 -7.34
N LEU A 59 10.31 -2.34 -7.94
CA LEU A 59 9.65 -3.61 -8.28
C LEU A 59 10.43 -4.47 -9.28
N LEU A 60 11.50 -3.95 -9.92
CA LEU A 60 12.43 -4.75 -10.72
C LEU A 60 13.00 -5.95 -9.95
N HIS A 61 13.10 -5.86 -8.62
CA HIS A 61 13.62 -6.94 -7.77
C HIS A 61 12.56 -7.92 -7.27
N GLU A 62 11.30 -7.73 -7.66
CA GLU A 62 10.19 -8.57 -7.26
C GLU A 62 9.69 -9.44 -8.42
N ASP A 63 8.71 -10.31 -8.16
CA ASP A 63 8.12 -11.21 -9.17
C ASP A 63 7.53 -10.48 -10.39
N ARG A 64 7.26 -9.18 -10.26
CA ARG A 64 6.73 -8.31 -11.34
C ARG A 64 7.83 -7.66 -12.19
N GLY A 65 9.09 -7.76 -11.78
CA GLY A 65 10.25 -7.20 -12.47
C GLY A 65 10.33 -7.56 -13.96
N PRO A 66 10.14 -8.83 -14.37
CA PRO A 66 10.22 -9.22 -15.78
C PRO A 66 9.23 -8.50 -16.70
N VAL A 67 8.05 -8.11 -16.17
CA VAL A 67 7.06 -7.34 -16.94
C VAL A 67 7.56 -5.92 -17.18
N LEU A 68 8.13 -5.28 -16.15
CA LEU A 68 8.70 -3.95 -16.26
C LEU A 68 9.94 -3.95 -17.18
N GLU A 69 10.79 -4.98 -17.08
CA GLU A 69 11.93 -5.17 -17.96
C GLU A 69 11.51 -5.24 -19.43
N SER A 70 10.51 -6.08 -19.71
CA SER A 70 9.95 -6.25 -21.05
C SER A 70 9.37 -4.95 -21.62
N LEU A 71 8.75 -4.13 -20.77
CA LEU A 71 8.20 -2.84 -21.15
C LEU A 71 9.29 -1.84 -21.54
N VAL A 72 10.28 -1.65 -20.67
CA VAL A 72 11.39 -0.71 -20.93
C VAL A 72 12.15 -1.13 -22.18
N ALA A 73 12.51 -2.40 -22.31
CA ALA A 73 13.23 -2.91 -23.48
C ALA A 73 12.44 -2.65 -24.78
N ARG A 74 11.11 -2.82 -24.76
CA ARG A 74 10.25 -2.55 -25.91
C ARG A 74 10.19 -1.06 -26.23
N THR A 75 10.08 -0.19 -25.22
CA THR A 75 10.09 1.26 -25.40
C THR A 75 11.42 1.73 -25.99
N LEU A 76 12.55 1.27 -25.47
CA LEU A 76 13.89 1.61 -25.99
C LEU A 76 14.04 1.17 -27.45
N ARG A 77 13.68 -0.08 -27.77
CA ARG A 77 13.70 -0.59 -29.14
C ARG A 77 12.76 0.21 -30.06
N GLN A 78 11.62 0.66 -29.56
CA GLN A 78 10.70 1.52 -30.32
C GLN A 78 11.35 2.87 -30.62
N VAL A 79 12.02 3.50 -29.65
CA VAL A 79 12.75 4.75 -29.86
C VAL A 79 13.82 4.58 -30.94
N GLU A 80 14.60 3.51 -30.89
CA GLU A 80 15.64 3.20 -31.88
C GLU A 80 15.07 2.96 -33.28
N SER A 81 13.99 2.16 -33.39
CA SER A 81 13.41 1.80 -34.69
C SER A 81 12.60 2.92 -35.35
N THR A 82 11.92 3.75 -34.56
CA THR A 82 11.07 4.83 -35.07
C THR A 82 11.79 6.18 -35.14
N GLN A 83 12.99 6.29 -34.56
CA GLN A 83 13.73 7.55 -34.38
C GLN A 83 12.88 8.63 -33.68
N SER A 84 11.90 8.19 -32.89
CA SER A 84 10.98 9.05 -32.17
C SER A 84 11.29 8.95 -30.69
N MET A 85 11.88 10.01 -30.14
CA MET A 85 12.29 10.03 -28.74
C MET A 85 11.09 9.94 -27.79
N ILE A 86 11.21 9.05 -26.81
CA ILE A 86 10.29 8.89 -25.67
C ILE A 86 11.11 9.15 -24.40
N ARG A 87 10.69 10.14 -23.61
CA ARG A 87 11.31 10.41 -22.31
C ARG A 87 10.84 9.37 -21.30
N ILE A 88 11.77 8.69 -20.64
CA ILE A 88 11.46 7.77 -19.54
C ILE A 88 11.79 8.49 -18.23
N LEU A 89 10.84 8.48 -17.29
CA LEU A 89 11.02 8.98 -15.93
C LEU A 89 10.77 7.83 -14.96
N GLY A 90 11.83 7.35 -14.29
CA GLY A 90 11.73 6.35 -13.24
C GLY A 90 11.60 6.99 -11.87
N LEU A 91 10.54 6.66 -11.14
CA LEU A 91 10.36 6.98 -9.73
C LEU A 91 10.59 5.69 -8.93
N SER A 92 11.34 5.78 -7.84
CA SER A 92 11.69 4.63 -7.04
C SER A 92 11.89 5.01 -5.58
N ALA A 93 11.54 4.09 -4.68
CA ALA A 93 12.11 4.09 -3.34
C ALA A 93 13.64 3.97 -3.40
N THR A 94 14.30 4.28 -2.28
CA THR A 94 15.76 4.18 -2.14
C THR A 94 16.23 2.74 -2.36
N LEU A 95 16.94 2.52 -3.46
CA LEU A 95 17.52 1.23 -3.82
C LEU A 95 19.03 1.23 -3.58
N PRO A 96 19.62 0.12 -3.07
CA PRO A 96 21.07 0.01 -2.94
C PRO A 96 21.77 -0.02 -4.32
N ASN A 97 21.12 -0.57 -5.34
CA ASN A 97 21.66 -0.72 -6.71
C ASN A 97 21.03 0.26 -7.72
N TYR A 98 20.79 1.50 -7.29
CA TYR A 98 20.21 2.55 -8.13
C TYR A 98 21.04 2.87 -9.39
N LEU A 99 22.36 2.62 -9.37
CA LEU A 99 23.24 2.78 -10.53
C LEU A 99 22.93 1.78 -11.64
N ASP A 100 22.68 0.53 -11.29
CA ASP A 100 22.33 -0.52 -12.26
C ASP A 100 20.97 -0.21 -12.89
N VAL A 101 20.01 0.25 -12.07
CA VAL A 101 18.69 0.70 -12.55
C VAL A 101 18.81 1.91 -13.46
N ALA A 102 19.67 2.87 -13.14
CA ALA A 102 19.92 4.03 -13.99
C ALA A 102 20.52 3.62 -15.35
N SER A 103 21.48 2.70 -15.33
CA SER A 103 22.07 2.11 -16.54
C SER A 103 21.00 1.39 -17.38
N PHE A 104 20.18 0.57 -16.74
CA PHE A 104 19.08 -0.17 -17.38
C PHE A 104 18.05 0.76 -18.05
N LEU A 105 17.73 1.90 -17.43
CA LEU A 105 16.83 2.91 -18.01
C LEU A 105 17.52 3.88 -18.99
N HIS A 106 18.82 3.67 -19.30
CA HIS A 106 19.66 4.58 -20.09
C HIS A 106 19.67 6.03 -19.57
N VAL A 107 19.64 6.21 -18.26
CA VAL A 107 19.70 7.51 -17.60
C VAL A 107 21.15 7.98 -17.51
N ASN A 108 21.41 9.24 -17.89
CA ASN A 108 22.73 9.84 -17.68
C ASN A 108 22.96 10.11 -16.18
N PRO A 109 24.00 9.51 -15.55
CA PRO A 109 24.23 9.64 -14.11
C PRO A 109 24.52 11.07 -13.62
N TYR A 110 25.01 11.95 -14.50
CA TYR A 110 25.44 13.30 -14.12
C TYR A 110 24.32 14.35 -14.14
N ILE A 111 23.23 14.08 -14.90
CA ILE A 111 22.14 15.06 -15.11
C ILE A 111 20.75 14.50 -14.81
N GLY A 112 20.56 13.19 -14.93
CA GLY A 112 19.24 12.55 -14.87
C GLY A 112 19.06 11.62 -13.67
N LEU A 113 20.12 11.32 -12.93
CA LEU A 113 20.07 10.44 -11.77
C LEU A 113 20.05 11.27 -10.49
N PHE A 114 18.98 11.10 -9.71
CA PHE A 114 18.84 11.73 -8.40
C PHE A 114 18.68 10.63 -7.35
N TYR A 115 19.53 10.67 -6.33
CA TYR A 115 19.48 9.75 -5.20
C TYR A 115 19.29 10.56 -3.92
N PHE A 116 18.21 10.24 -3.20
CA PHE A 116 17.87 10.85 -1.93
C PHE A 116 17.80 9.76 -0.89
N ASP A 117 18.69 9.76 0.10
CA ASP A 117 18.62 8.80 1.18
C ASP A 117 17.44 9.08 2.15
N SER A 118 17.26 8.22 3.15
CA SER A 118 16.15 8.32 4.12
C SER A 118 16.11 9.66 4.88
N ARG A 119 17.21 10.41 4.94
CA ARG A 119 17.30 11.70 5.64
C ARG A 119 16.57 12.82 4.91
N PHE A 120 16.31 12.65 3.61
CA PHE A 120 15.54 13.61 2.81
C PHE A 120 14.03 13.43 2.95
N ARG A 121 13.55 12.44 3.71
CA ARG A 121 12.12 12.30 3.98
C ARG A 121 11.63 13.53 4.77
N PRO A 122 10.57 14.23 4.32
CA PRO A 122 10.03 15.39 5.01
C PRO A 122 9.67 15.13 6.47
N VAL A 123 9.31 13.88 6.79
CA VAL A 123 9.08 13.40 8.15
C VAL A 123 10.05 12.24 8.42
N PRO A 124 11.02 12.41 9.34
CA PRO A 124 11.93 11.32 9.70
C PRO A 124 11.17 10.18 10.37
N LEU A 125 11.55 8.95 10.06
CA LEU A 125 10.91 7.75 10.59
C LEU A 125 11.83 7.05 11.59
N GLY A 126 11.39 6.93 12.84
CA GLY A 126 12.00 6.03 13.81
C GLY A 126 11.54 4.59 13.54
N GLN A 127 12.48 3.64 13.61
CA GLN A 127 12.17 2.22 13.45
C GLN A 127 12.55 1.46 14.72
N THR A 128 11.65 0.57 15.17
CA THR A 128 11.89 -0.32 16.31
C THR A 128 11.55 -1.74 15.90
N PHE A 129 12.46 -2.68 16.12
CA PHE A 129 12.26 -4.09 15.85
C PHE A 129 12.04 -4.84 17.16
N VAL A 130 10.87 -5.47 17.32
CA VAL A 130 10.55 -6.29 18.49
C VAL A 130 10.50 -7.75 18.08
N GLY A 131 11.47 -8.54 18.56
CA GLY A 131 11.55 -9.98 18.29
C GLY A 131 10.88 -10.79 19.40
N ILE A 132 9.87 -11.59 19.05
CA ILE A 132 9.22 -12.54 19.98
C ILE A 132 10.08 -13.79 20.10
N LYS A 133 10.52 -14.11 21.33
CA LYS A 133 11.45 -15.22 21.61
C LYS A 133 10.77 -16.54 21.96
N SER A 134 9.48 -16.52 22.26
CA SER A 134 8.71 -17.71 22.63
C SER A 134 8.75 -18.75 21.52
N THR A 135 8.82 -20.03 21.88
CA THR A 135 8.93 -21.14 20.91
C THR A 135 7.57 -21.78 20.59
N ASN A 136 6.63 -21.71 21.53
CA ASN A 136 5.27 -22.20 21.35
C ASN A 136 4.45 -21.19 20.53
N LYS A 137 3.83 -21.64 19.43
CA LYS A 137 3.01 -20.80 18.54
C LYS A 137 1.87 -20.06 19.24
N ILE A 138 1.21 -20.69 20.21
CA ILE A 138 0.11 -20.06 20.95
C ILE A 138 0.65 -18.91 21.81
N GLN A 139 1.75 -19.17 22.52
CA GLN A 139 2.42 -18.15 23.32
C GLN A 139 2.96 -17.02 22.45
N GLN A 140 3.54 -17.34 21.29
CA GLN A 140 4.02 -16.32 20.34
C GLN A 140 2.91 -15.36 19.91
N LEU A 141 1.72 -15.86 19.61
CA LEU A 141 0.58 -15.02 19.23
C LEU A 141 0.15 -14.12 20.39
N HIS A 142 0.04 -14.68 21.60
CA HIS A 142 -0.30 -13.91 22.78
C HIS A 142 0.73 -12.81 23.07
N ASP A 143 2.02 -13.15 23.06
CA ASP A 143 3.11 -12.20 23.29
C ASP A 143 3.13 -11.10 22.23
N MET A 144 2.83 -11.45 20.97
CA MET A 144 2.75 -10.49 19.88
C MET A 144 1.58 -9.51 20.08
N ASP A 145 0.40 -10.01 20.47
CA ASP A 145 -0.77 -9.17 20.74
C ASP A 145 -0.51 -8.24 21.95
N GLU A 146 0.14 -8.74 23.00
CA GLU A 146 0.51 -7.94 24.17
C GLU A 146 1.54 -6.84 23.83
N VAL A 147 2.59 -7.20 23.09
CA VAL A 147 3.57 -6.22 22.61
C VAL A 147 2.92 -5.17 21.71
N CYS A 148 2.04 -5.61 20.80
CA CYS A 148 1.28 -4.71 19.92
C CYS A 148 0.45 -3.74 20.75
N TYR A 149 -0.30 -4.24 21.74
CA TYR A 149 -1.11 -3.42 22.64
C TYR A 149 -0.28 -2.36 23.36
N ASN A 150 0.82 -2.77 24.00
CA ASN A 150 1.68 -1.86 24.74
C ASN A 150 2.25 -0.74 23.84
N LYS A 151 2.63 -1.07 22.59
CA LYS A 151 3.15 -0.10 21.62
C LYS A 151 2.06 0.84 21.09
N VAL A 152 0.87 0.31 20.83
CA VAL A 152 -0.29 1.12 20.43
C VAL A 152 -0.62 2.13 21.53
N LEU A 153 -0.73 1.65 22.77
CA LEU A 153 -1.06 2.48 23.92
C LEU A 153 -0.02 3.57 24.19
N GLU A 154 1.28 3.26 24.07
CA GLU A 154 2.37 4.23 24.21
C GLU A 154 2.19 5.40 23.23
N GLN A 155 1.87 5.12 21.97
CA GLN A 155 1.68 6.13 20.94
C GLN A 155 0.37 6.91 21.12
N VAL A 156 -0.72 6.23 21.48
CA VAL A 156 -2.01 6.88 21.76
C VAL A 156 -1.91 7.81 22.97
N LYS A 157 -1.20 7.41 24.04
CA LYS A 157 -0.90 8.27 25.19
C LYS A 157 -0.07 9.50 24.82
N ALA A 158 0.75 9.41 23.78
CA ALA A 158 1.50 10.54 23.22
C ALA A 158 0.66 11.43 22.28
N GLY A 159 -0.63 11.13 22.06
CA GLY A 159 -1.51 11.88 21.17
C GLY A 159 -1.29 11.57 19.69
N HIS A 160 -0.73 10.40 19.38
CA HIS A 160 -0.55 9.93 18.00
C HIS A 160 -1.62 8.91 17.62
N GLN A 161 -2.00 8.91 16.35
CA GLN A 161 -2.79 7.85 15.75
C GLN A 161 -1.90 6.66 15.38
N VAL A 162 -2.44 5.44 15.51
CA VAL A 162 -1.67 4.22 15.23
C VAL A 162 -2.35 3.40 14.15
N MET A 163 -1.59 3.02 13.13
CA MET A 163 -2.03 2.07 12.10
C MET A 163 -1.36 0.71 12.33
N VAL A 164 -2.16 -0.34 12.52
CA VAL A 164 -1.68 -1.70 12.79
C VAL A 164 -1.95 -2.58 11.58
N PHE A 165 -0.90 -3.15 10.99
CA PHE A 165 -1.02 -4.06 9.86
C PHE A 165 -1.09 -5.52 10.30
N VAL A 166 -2.06 -6.26 9.75
CA VAL A 166 -2.24 -7.69 9.98
C VAL A 166 -2.30 -8.48 8.67
N HIS A 167 -1.99 -9.77 8.75
CA HIS A 167 -1.80 -10.65 7.58
C HIS A 167 -3.11 -11.18 6.96
N ALA A 168 -4.29 -10.96 7.57
CA ALA A 168 -5.54 -11.53 7.08
C ALA A 168 -6.76 -10.68 7.44
N ARG A 169 -7.79 -10.76 6.59
CA ARG A 169 -9.07 -10.05 6.78
C ARG A 169 -9.74 -10.43 8.09
N ASN A 170 -9.78 -11.72 8.41
CA ASN A 170 -10.38 -12.17 9.68
C ASN A 170 -9.50 -11.79 10.88
N ALA A 171 -8.20 -11.55 10.67
CA ALA A 171 -7.30 -11.11 11.71
C ALA A 171 -7.53 -9.63 12.08
N THR A 172 -7.97 -8.76 11.16
CA THR A 172 -8.21 -7.34 11.50
C THR A 172 -9.23 -7.20 12.62
N VAL A 173 -10.37 -7.89 12.50
CA VAL A 173 -11.42 -7.83 13.51
C VAL A 173 -10.97 -8.49 14.80
N ARG A 174 -10.33 -9.67 14.71
CA ARG A 174 -9.88 -10.41 15.90
C ARG A 174 -8.86 -9.60 16.70
N THR A 175 -7.86 -9.02 16.03
CA THR A 175 -6.85 -8.20 16.71
C THR A 175 -7.50 -6.92 17.25
N ALA A 176 -8.42 -6.27 16.53
CA ALA A 176 -9.11 -5.07 17.03
C ALA A 176 -9.87 -5.39 18.33
N MET A 177 -10.66 -6.46 18.33
CA MET A 177 -11.40 -6.91 19.51
C MET A 177 -10.46 -7.31 20.66
N GLY A 178 -9.36 -8.00 20.37
CA GLY A 178 -8.36 -8.36 21.37
C GLY A 178 -7.73 -7.13 22.04
N LEU A 179 -7.39 -6.10 21.27
CA LEU A 179 -6.87 -4.84 21.81
C LEU A 179 -7.91 -4.08 22.64
N ILE A 180 -9.18 -4.06 22.20
CA ILE A 180 -10.30 -3.47 22.96
C ILE A 180 -10.48 -4.21 24.29
N GLU A 181 -10.46 -5.54 24.27
CA GLU A 181 -10.60 -6.36 25.48
C GLU A 181 -9.43 -6.14 26.44
N MET A 182 -8.21 -6.07 25.93
CA MET A 182 -7.03 -5.70 26.75
C MET A 182 -7.19 -4.32 27.38
N ALA A 183 -7.67 -3.32 26.62
CA ALA A 183 -7.94 -1.98 27.16
C ALA A 183 -9.00 -1.99 28.26
N LYS A 184 -10.10 -2.74 28.06
CA LYS A 184 -11.16 -2.88 29.08
C LYS A 184 -10.65 -3.56 30.33
N ASN A 185 -9.92 -4.66 30.18
CA ASN A 185 -9.38 -5.44 31.31
C ASN A 185 -8.33 -4.66 32.12
N ARG A 186 -7.58 -3.76 31.47
CA ARG A 186 -6.57 -2.91 32.12
C ARG A 186 -7.12 -1.56 32.59
N GLY A 187 -8.38 -1.24 32.30
CA GLY A 187 -8.98 0.06 32.66
C GLY A 187 -8.44 1.24 31.84
N GLU A 188 -7.96 0.98 30.62
CA GLU A 188 -7.26 1.92 29.75
C GLU A 188 -8.12 2.37 28.54
N THR A 189 -9.42 2.05 28.54
CA THR A 189 -10.36 2.41 27.47
C THR A 189 -10.45 3.91 27.23
N SER A 190 -10.29 4.74 28.27
CA SER A 190 -10.37 6.20 28.18
C SER A 190 -9.33 6.82 27.24
N PHE A 191 -8.19 6.15 27.01
CA PHE A 191 -7.18 6.64 26.07
C PHE A 191 -7.58 6.47 24.61
N PHE A 192 -8.49 5.54 24.31
CA PHE A 192 -8.92 5.24 22.95
C PHE A 192 -10.22 5.94 22.56
N GLN A 193 -11.03 6.34 23.55
CA GLN A 193 -12.34 6.88 23.30
C GLN A 193 -12.28 8.16 22.44
N PRO A 194 -13.03 8.20 21.32
CA PRO A 194 -13.06 9.37 20.47
C PRO A 194 -13.79 10.51 21.17
N GLU A 195 -13.35 11.74 20.92
CA GLU A 195 -14.00 12.93 21.43
C GLU A 195 -15.41 13.07 20.84
N GLN A 196 -16.41 13.24 21.71
CA GLN A 196 -17.83 13.24 21.38
C GLN A 196 -18.29 14.58 20.77
N GLY A 197 -17.62 15.00 19.70
CA GLY A 197 -17.90 16.24 18.97
C GLY A 197 -18.97 16.10 17.88
N PRO A 198 -19.32 17.21 17.20
CA PRO A 198 -20.26 17.21 16.08
C PRO A 198 -19.86 16.24 14.96
N ASP A 199 -18.55 16.11 14.71
CA ASP A 199 -17.96 15.23 13.71
C ASP A 199 -18.17 13.75 14.07
N TYR A 200 -18.04 13.39 15.35
CA TYR A 200 -18.34 12.04 15.83
C TYR A 200 -19.81 11.68 15.58
N GLY A 201 -20.74 12.57 15.93
CA GLY A 201 -22.18 12.32 15.73
C GLY A 201 -22.58 12.20 14.26
N GLN A 202 -21.89 12.86 13.34
CA GLN A 202 -22.09 12.65 11.90
C GLN A 202 -21.56 11.29 11.46
N CYS A 203 -20.37 10.91 11.90
CA CYS A 203 -19.76 9.63 11.58
C CYS A 203 -20.58 8.47 12.13
N ASP A 204 -21.02 8.52 13.39
CA ASP A 204 -21.87 7.48 13.99
C ASP A 204 -23.16 7.31 13.17
N LYS A 205 -23.85 8.40 12.80
CA LYS A 205 -25.04 8.32 11.93
C LYS A 205 -24.77 7.64 10.59
N GLN A 206 -23.62 7.90 9.96
CA GLN A 206 -23.24 7.25 8.71
C GLN A 206 -22.91 5.78 8.94
N LEU A 207 -22.21 5.47 10.03
CA LEU A 207 -21.86 4.11 10.42
C LEU A 207 -23.09 3.28 10.73
N GLN A 208 -24.11 3.84 11.38
CA GLN A 208 -25.38 3.16 11.64
C GLN A 208 -26.10 2.72 10.36
N ARG A 209 -25.84 3.38 9.22
CA ARG A 209 -26.36 2.97 7.90
C ARG A 209 -25.55 1.85 7.26
N SER A 210 -24.33 1.61 7.72
CA SER A 210 -23.50 0.50 7.24
C SER A 210 -24.14 -0.85 7.56
N ARG A 211 -23.88 -1.85 6.71
CA ARG A 211 -24.26 -3.25 6.96
C ARG A 211 -23.18 -4.00 7.75
N ASN A 212 -21.99 -3.40 7.91
CA ASN A 212 -20.89 -4.02 8.63
C ASN A 212 -21.11 -3.88 10.16
N LYS A 213 -21.55 -4.97 10.78
CA LYS A 213 -21.80 -5.01 12.23
C LYS A 213 -20.52 -4.83 13.06
N GLN A 214 -19.41 -5.38 12.58
CA GLN A 214 -18.13 -5.35 13.30
C GLN A 214 -17.62 -3.91 13.41
N MET A 215 -17.74 -3.12 12.33
CA MET A 215 -17.42 -1.69 12.33
C MET A 215 -18.22 -0.91 13.38
N LYS A 216 -19.53 -1.16 13.49
CA LYS A 216 -20.40 -0.48 14.47
C LYS A 216 -20.02 -0.81 15.91
N GLU A 217 -19.50 -2.00 16.15
CA GLU A 217 -19.13 -2.48 17.48
C GLU A 217 -17.80 -1.89 17.96
N ILE A 218 -16.81 -1.76 17.07
CA ILE A 218 -15.48 -1.28 17.42
C ILE A 218 -15.33 0.25 17.39
N PHE A 219 -16.16 0.95 16.61
CA PHE A 219 -16.06 2.40 16.44
C PHE A 219 -16.26 3.21 17.73
N PRO A 220 -17.25 2.90 18.60
CA PRO A 220 -17.39 3.60 19.88
C PRO A 220 -16.19 3.42 20.82
N GLU A 221 -15.44 2.34 20.64
CA GLU A 221 -14.23 2.04 21.41
C GLU A 221 -12.99 2.76 20.86
N GLY A 222 -13.12 3.51 19.75
CA GLY A 222 -12.01 4.24 19.13
C GLY A 222 -11.15 3.43 18.16
N PHE A 223 -11.67 2.29 17.69
CA PHE A 223 -10.97 1.41 16.77
C PHE A 223 -11.60 1.38 15.37
N GLY A 224 -10.77 1.25 14.35
CA GLY A 224 -11.16 1.06 12.96
C GLY A 224 -10.70 -0.29 12.39
N ILE A 225 -11.39 -0.76 11.36
CA ILE A 225 -10.91 -1.85 10.50
C ILE A 225 -10.97 -1.46 9.04
N HIS A 226 -9.96 -1.87 8.29
CA HIS A 226 -9.91 -1.70 6.84
C HIS A 226 -9.36 -2.94 6.14
N HIS A 227 -10.17 -3.53 5.25
CA HIS A 227 -9.72 -4.62 4.38
C HIS A 227 -10.46 -4.66 3.04
N ALA A 228 -9.84 -5.29 2.02
CA ALA A 228 -10.38 -5.35 0.65
C ALA A 228 -11.77 -6.00 0.55
N GLY A 229 -12.14 -6.88 1.48
CA GLY A 229 -13.47 -7.50 1.55
C GLY A 229 -14.62 -6.59 2.02
N MET A 230 -14.35 -5.37 2.50
CA MET A 230 -15.39 -4.42 2.92
C MET A 230 -16.05 -3.74 1.72
N LEU A 231 -17.30 -3.30 1.89
CA LEU A 231 -17.99 -2.48 0.90
C LEU A 231 -17.22 -1.16 0.69
N ARG A 232 -17.24 -0.62 -0.54
CA ARG A 232 -16.57 0.65 -0.85
C ARG A 232 -17.06 1.80 0.04
N SER A 233 -18.37 1.85 0.32
CA SER A 233 -18.96 2.80 1.27
C SER A 233 -18.32 2.70 2.65
N ASP A 234 -18.12 1.48 3.15
CA ASP A 234 -17.57 1.23 4.48
C ASP A 234 -16.09 1.61 4.54
N ARG A 235 -15.30 1.32 3.49
CA ARG A 235 -13.88 1.71 3.43
C ARG A 235 -13.67 3.23 3.44
N ASN A 236 -14.53 3.96 2.73
CA ASN A 236 -14.47 5.42 2.72
C ASN A 236 -14.80 6.00 4.10
N LEU A 237 -15.77 5.41 4.81
CA LEU A 237 -16.13 5.83 6.17
C LEU A 237 -14.99 5.67 7.17
N THR A 238 -14.25 4.55 7.13
CA THR A 238 -13.10 4.34 8.01
C THR A 238 -11.97 5.33 7.70
N GLY A 239 -11.67 5.53 6.41
CA GLY A 239 -10.54 6.34 5.96
C GLY A 239 -10.67 7.85 6.20
N GLU A 240 -11.88 8.42 6.14
CA GLU A 240 -12.09 9.88 6.31
C GLU A 240 -12.22 10.31 7.78
N HIS A 241 -12.69 9.43 8.67
CA HIS A 241 -13.05 9.83 10.03
C HIS A 241 -12.09 9.34 11.12
N VAL A 242 -11.55 8.11 10.99
CA VAL A 242 -10.58 7.57 11.95
C VAL A 242 -9.20 8.19 11.74
N LEU A 243 -8.81 8.46 10.49
CA LEU A 243 -7.45 8.93 10.15
C LEU A 243 -7.24 10.45 10.22
N GLN A 244 -8.31 11.25 10.32
CA GLN A 244 -8.19 12.68 10.02
C GLN A 244 -8.49 13.62 11.18
N ARG A 245 -9.23 13.21 12.23
CA ARG A 245 -9.76 14.19 13.20
C ARG A 245 -9.85 13.78 14.66
N SER A 246 -9.68 12.50 15.01
CA SER A 246 -9.47 12.13 16.42
C SER A 246 -7.96 12.09 16.67
N HIS A 247 -7.41 13.03 17.44
CA HIS A 247 -6.00 12.99 17.84
C HIS A 247 -5.62 11.75 18.69
N GLN A 248 -6.55 10.81 18.88
CA GLN A 248 -6.45 9.61 19.70
C GLN A 248 -7.26 8.49 18.98
N GLY A 249 -6.65 7.32 18.76
CA GLY A 249 -7.30 6.18 18.11
C GLY A 249 -6.32 5.22 17.42
N ALA A 250 -6.75 3.97 17.22
CA ALA A 250 -5.98 2.94 16.54
C ALA A 250 -6.78 2.29 15.39
N ASP A 251 -6.20 2.23 14.19
CA ASP A 251 -6.86 1.68 13.00
C ASP A 251 -6.14 0.42 12.50
N LEU A 252 -6.88 -0.67 12.34
CA LEU A 252 -6.34 -1.97 11.94
C LEU A 252 -6.54 -2.20 10.44
N HIS A 253 -5.43 -2.37 9.73
CA HIS A 253 -5.40 -2.59 8.30
C HIS A 253 -4.98 -4.02 7.97
N CYS A 254 -5.71 -4.66 7.06
CA CYS A 254 -5.22 -5.87 6.40
C CYS A 254 -4.32 -5.44 5.24
N ASP A 255 -3.04 -5.80 5.31
CA ASP A 255 -2.15 -5.72 4.15
C ASP A 255 -1.89 -7.13 3.62
N PRO A 256 -2.37 -7.46 2.41
CA PRO A 256 -2.08 -8.74 1.78
C PRO A 256 -0.59 -8.98 1.49
N GLY A 257 0.23 -7.92 1.36
CA GLY A 257 1.64 -7.97 0.96
C GLY A 257 2.61 -8.33 2.08
N LEU A 258 2.23 -8.13 3.35
CA LEU A 258 3.06 -8.47 4.52
C LEU A 258 3.05 -9.98 4.86
N GLY A 259 2.16 -10.76 4.24
CA GLY A 259 1.99 -12.19 4.52
C GLY A 259 2.99 -13.13 3.83
N SER A 260 3.92 -12.64 3.01
CA SER A 260 4.76 -13.48 2.14
C SER A 260 6.26 -13.49 2.43
N GLN A 261 6.76 -12.81 3.47
CA GLN A 261 8.17 -12.94 3.86
C GLN A 261 8.34 -13.70 5.18
N PRO A 262 8.57 -15.03 5.15
CA PRO A 262 9.20 -15.67 6.29
C PRO A 262 10.58 -15.03 6.46
N ALA A 263 10.86 -14.49 7.64
CA ALA A 263 12.21 -14.06 8.02
C ALA A 263 13.14 -15.26 7.92
N GLY A 264 13.79 -15.41 6.76
CA GLY A 264 14.77 -16.45 6.52
C GLY A 264 15.95 -16.30 7.47
N PRO A 265 16.56 -17.39 7.94
CA PRO A 265 17.69 -17.31 8.85
C PRO A 265 18.85 -16.57 8.16
N ARG A 266 19.28 -15.45 8.76
CA ARG A 266 20.53 -14.77 8.38
C ARG A 266 21.67 -15.78 8.54
N ARG A 267 22.15 -16.35 7.44
CA ARG A 267 23.41 -17.09 7.43
C ARG A 267 24.53 -16.09 7.69
N HIS A 268 25.16 -16.21 8.86
CA HIS A 268 26.45 -15.58 9.12
C HIS A 268 27.47 -16.14 8.12
N HIS A 269 27.92 -15.31 7.18
CA HIS A 269 29.19 -15.55 6.52
C HIS A 269 30.29 -15.21 7.52
N GLN A 270 30.85 -16.23 8.17
CA GLN A 270 32.21 -16.15 8.70
C GLN A 270 33.15 -16.18 7.50
N GLY A 271 33.96 -15.14 7.38
CA GLY A 271 35.08 -15.11 6.46
C GLY A 271 36.21 -16.01 6.97
N HIS A 272 36.82 -16.71 6.03
CA HIS A 272 38.24 -17.07 6.05
C HIS A 272 38.83 -16.60 4.72
#